data_AF-A0A485BDQ5-F1
#
_entry.id   AF-A0A485BDQ5-F1
#
_cell.length_a   1.000
_cell.length_b   1.000
_cell.length_c   1.000
_cell.angle_alpha   90.00
_cell.angle_beta   90.00
_cell.angle_gamma   90.00
#
_symmetry.space_group_name_H-M   'P 1'
#
loop_
_entity.id
_entity.type
_entity.pdbx_description
1 polymer ?
#
loop_
_entity_poly.entity_id
_entity_poly.type
_entity_poly.pdbx_seq_one_letter_code
_entity_poly.pdbx_strand_id
1 'polypeptide(L)'
;MSAAILGDDKAKSVINSLIVLARGFKVPLIAEGIEDESVKLQLQQLGCQKAQGYYFHRPAEFSSFRCDTGSFYYQHAKPEDESR
;
A
#
# COMPACT_ATOMS: atom_id res chain seq x y z
N MET A 1 1.17 -7.23 -5.55
CA MET A 1 -0.17 -7.83 -5.31
C MET A 1 -1.09 -7.37 -6.40
N SER A 2 -1.30 -8.28 -7.35
CA SER A 2 -2.23 -8.16 -8.46
C SER A 2 -3.56 -8.83 -8.12
N ALA A 3 -4.60 -8.58 -8.92
CA ALA A 3 -5.92 -9.17 -8.76
C ALA A 3 -5.90 -10.72 -8.67
N ALA A 4 -4.93 -11.38 -9.29
CA ALA A 4 -4.79 -12.85 -9.29
C ALA A 4 -4.65 -13.45 -7.87
N ILE A 5 -4.05 -12.73 -6.92
CA ILE A 5 -3.84 -13.22 -5.54
C ILE A 5 -5.17 -13.41 -4.81
N LEU A 6 -6.18 -12.63 -5.17
CA LEU A 6 -7.53 -12.74 -4.63
C LEU A 6 -8.35 -13.85 -5.29
N GLY A 7 -7.83 -14.50 -6.33
CA GLY A 7 -8.42 -15.71 -6.90
C GLY A 7 -8.04 -16.99 -6.14
N ASP A 8 -6.95 -16.95 -5.36
CA ASP A 8 -6.41 -18.12 -4.66
C ASP A 8 -6.93 -18.22 -3.22
N ASP A 9 -7.66 -19.29 -2.92
CA ASP A 9 -8.25 -19.53 -1.60
C ASP A 9 -7.21 -19.78 -0.51
N LYS A 10 -6.02 -20.30 -0.85
CA LYS A 10 -4.91 -20.41 0.10
C LYS A 10 -4.39 -19.04 0.47
N ALA A 11 -4.17 -18.18 -0.51
CA ALA A 11 -3.72 -16.81 -0.28
C ALA A 11 -4.73 -16.02 0.56
N LYS A 12 -6.04 -16.12 0.26
CA LYS A 12 -7.10 -15.52 1.10
C LYS A 12 -7.06 -16.01 2.54
N SER A 13 -6.86 -17.31 2.76
CA SER A 13 -6.82 -17.90 4.10
C SER A 13 -5.63 -17.37 4.91
N VAL A 14 -4.46 -17.23 4.27
CA VAL A 14 -3.27 -16.62 4.87
C VAL A 14 -3.54 -15.15 5.22
N ILE A 15 -4.06 -14.36 4.28
CA ILE A 15 -4.38 -12.94 4.48
C ILE A 15 -5.34 -12.77 5.67
N ASN A 16 -6.43 -13.54 5.71
CA ASN A 16 -7.39 -13.49 6.80
C ASN A 16 -6.75 -13.83 8.15
N SER A 17 -5.89 -14.86 8.18
CA SER A 17 -5.18 -15.26 9.40
C SER A 17 -4.26 -14.14 9.90
N LEU A 18 -3.52 -13.47 9.00
CA LEU A 18 -2.65 -12.34 9.35
C LEU A 18 -3.44 -11.14 9.87
N ILE A 19 -4.60 -10.84 9.28
CA ILE A 19 -5.48 -9.77 9.76
C ILE A 19 -5.99 -10.06 11.18
N VAL A 20 -6.43 -11.29 11.44
CA VAL A 20 -6.89 -11.71 12.78
C VAL A 20 -5.74 -11.63 13.79
N LEU A 21 -4.55 -12.09 13.44
CA LEU A 21 -3.36 -12.04 14.30
C LEU A 21 -2.97 -10.59 14.62
N ALA A 22 -2.89 -9.72 13.63
CA ALA A 22 -2.52 -8.31 13.82
C ALA A 22 -3.52 -7.59 14.75
N ARG A 23 -4.82 -7.86 14.59
CA ARG A 23 -5.88 -7.36 15.48
C ARG A 23 -5.72 -7.86 16.91
N GLY A 24 -5.48 -9.17 17.09
CA GLY A 24 -5.28 -9.78 18.40
C GLY A 24 -4.09 -9.18 19.15
N PHE A 25 -3.00 -8.91 18.43
CA PHE A 25 -1.80 -8.27 18.99
C PHE A 25 -1.87 -6.75 19.07
N LYS A 26 -2.93 -6.12 18.54
CA LYS A 26 -3.09 -4.66 18.47
C LYS A 26 -1.91 -3.96 17.78
N VAL A 27 -1.35 -4.60 16.74
CA VAL A 27 -0.26 -4.05 15.93
C VAL A 27 -0.78 -3.58 14.57
N PRO A 28 -0.17 -2.55 13.97
CA PRO A 28 -0.53 -2.14 12.61
C PRO A 28 -0.16 -3.23 11.59
N LEU A 29 -1.03 -3.45 10.61
CA LEU A 29 -0.77 -4.28 9.44
C LEU A 29 -0.72 -3.39 8.20
N ILE A 30 0.29 -3.58 7.36
CA ILE A 30 0.45 -2.89 6.07
C ILE A 30 0.46 -3.95 4.97
N ALA A 31 -0.42 -3.81 3.98
CA ALA A 31 -0.37 -4.64 2.79
C ALA A 31 0.54 -4.00 1.73
N GLU A 32 1.62 -4.68 1.36
CA GLU A 32 2.59 -4.18 0.39
C GLU A 32 2.35 -4.71 -1.03
N GLY A 33 2.85 -3.95 -2.00
CA GLY A 33 2.76 -4.26 -3.42
C GLY A 33 1.37 -4.10 -4.04
N ILE A 34 0.44 -3.31 -3.49
CA ILE A 34 -0.88 -3.13 -4.13
C ILE A 34 -0.74 -2.49 -5.53
N GLU A 35 -1.21 -3.17 -6.56
CA GLU A 35 -1.15 -2.71 -7.96
C GLU A 35 -2.54 -2.51 -8.58
N ASP A 36 -3.60 -2.99 -7.90
CA ASP A 36 -4.97 -3.01 -8.43
C ASP A 36 -5.97 -2.49 -7.38
N GLU A 37 -6.94 -1.70 -7.82
CA GLU A 37 -7.99 -1.12 -6.97
C GLU A 37 -8.87 -2.20 -6.32
N SER A 38 -9.17 -3.29 -7.02
CA SER A 38 -9.98 -4.39 -6.50
C SER A 38 -9.31 -5.05 -5.29
N VAL A 39 -7.98 -5.23 -5.36
CA VAL A 39 -7.16 -5.74 -4.25
C VAL A 39 -7.22 -4.78 -3.07
N LYS A 40 -7.02 -3.48 -3.32
CA LYS A 40 -7.14 -2.44 -2.29
C LYS A 40 -8.49 -2.51 -1.58
N LEU A 41 -9.59 -2.56 -2.34
CA LEU A 41 -10.95 -2.56 -1.79
C LEU A 41 -11.24 -3.81 -0.96
N GLN A 42 -10.83 -4.99 -1.44
CA GLN A 42 -11.05 -6.23 -0.71
C GLN A 42 -10.26 -6.27 0.61
N LEU A 43 -8.99 -5.85 0.61
CA LEU A 43 -8.20 -5.78 1.84
C LEU A 43 -8.77 -4.77 2.83
N GLN A 44 -9.28 -3.65 2.33
CA GLN A 44 -9.97 -2.66 3.15
C GLN A 44 -11.24 -3.23 3.79
N GLN A 45 -12.04 -4.02 3.06
CA GLN A 45 -13.22 -4.71 3.59
C GLN A 45 -12.86 -5.79 4.62
N LEU A 46 -11.76 -6.52 4.40
CA LEU A 46 -11.22 -7.45 5.38
C LEU A 46 -10.65 -6.73 6.61
N GLY A 47 -10.44 -5.41 6.51
CA GLY A 47 -10.03 -4.47 7.55
C GLY A 47 -8.53 -4.36 7.74
N CYS A 48 -7.76 -4.56 6.67
CA CYS A 48 -6.42 -4.02 6.52
C CYS A 48 -6.53 -2.56 6.03
N GLN A 49 -6.13 -1.60 6.87
CA GLN A 49 -6.36 -0.16 6.60
C GLN A 49 -5.15 0.57 6.02
N LYS A 50 -3.96 -0.03 6.07
CA LYS A 50 -2.73 0.55 5.54
C LYS A 50 -2.23 -0.28 4.37
N ALA A 51 -1.77 0.39 3.32
CA ALA A 51 -1.27 -0.27 2.13
C ALA A 51 -0.18 0.56 1.45
N GLN A 52 0.68 -0.14 0.72
CA GLN A 52 1.71 0.44 -0.15
C GLN A 52 1.69 -0.32 -1.48
N GLY A 53 1.94 0.38 -2.58
CA GLY A 53 2.16 -0.24 -3.88
C GLY A 53 1.96 0.74 -5.03
N TYR A 54 2.25 0.29 -6.24
CA TYR A 54 2.23 1.14 -7.44
C TYR A 54 0.85 1.68 -7.79
N TYR A 55 -0.22 1.05 -7.30
CA TYR A 55 -1.57 1.60 -7.38
C TYR A 55 -1.67 2.99 -6.74
N PHE A 56 -0.94 3.22 -5.64
CA PHE A 56 -0.93 4.51 -4.94
C PHE A 56 0.12 5.46 -5.52
N HIS A 57 1.37 5.00 -5.58
CA HIS A 57 2.51 5.76 -6.09
C HIS A 57 3.71 4.83 -6.31
N ARG A 58 4.58 5.14 -7.26
CA ARG A 58 5.89 4.46 -7.39
C ARG A 58 6.88 4.96 -6.31
N PRO A 59 7.97 4.25 -6.03
CA PRO A 59 9.06 4.81 -5.24
C PRO A 59 9.50 6.15 -5.83
N ALA A 60 9.63 7.16 -4.99
CA ALA A 60 10.07 8.49 -5.38
C ALA A 60 11.51 8.71 -4.95
N GLU A 61 12.23 9.53 -5.72
CA GLU A 61 13.55 10.00 -5.33
C GLU A 61 13.48 10.82 -4.05
N PHE A 62 14.56 10.78 -3.26
CA PHE A 62 14.62 11.54 -2.02
C PHE A 62 14.46 13.05 -2.25
N SER A 63 14.97 13.56 -3.39
CA SER A 63 14.85 14.96 -3.80
C SER A 63 13.41 15.42 -4.06
N SER A 64 12.46 14.50 -4.28
CA SER A 64 11.04 14.81 -4.44
C SER A 64 10.33 15.09 -3.11
N PHE A 65 11.01 14.94 -1.97
CA PHE A 65 10.45 15.24 -0.66
C PHE A 65 11.02 16.55 -0.11
N ARG A 66 10.14 17.41 0.42
CA ARG A 66 10.55 18.50 1.30
C ARG A 66 10.45 18.06 2.76
N CYS A 67 11.36 18.52 3.59
CA CYS A 67 11.24 18.40 5.04
C CYS A 67 10.79 19.75 5.61
N ASP A 68 9.69 19.77 6.37
CA ASP A 68 9.24 20.94 7.12
C ASP A 68 8.82 20.51 8.52
N THR A 69 9.32 21.22 9.55
CA THR A 69 9.09 20.92 10.98
C THR A 69 9.29 19.44 11.39
N GLY A 70 10.26 18.74 10.76
CA GLY A 70 10.56 17.33 11.05
C GLY A 70 9.65 16.32 10.34
N SER A 71 8.79 16.79 9.43
CA SER A 71 7.93 15.94 8.61
C SER A 71 8.33 15.99 7.14
N PHE A 72 8.28 14.85 6.46
CA PHE A 72 8.49 14.76 5.01
C PHE A 72 7.17 14.93 4.26
N TYR A 73 7.18 15.77 3.25
CA TYR A 73 6.05 15.98 2.35
C TYR A 73 6.48 15.72 0.91
N TYR A 74 5.77 14.83 0.24
CA TYR A 74 5.97 14.62 -1.19
C TYR A 74 5.59 15.90 -1.95
N GLN A 75 6.51 16.38 -2.78
CA GLN A 75 6.25 17.41 -3.78
C GLN A 75 6.09 16.69 -5.11
N HIS A 76 4.94 16.87 -5.76
CA HIS A 76 4.82 16.46 -7.15
C HIS A 76 5.93 17.19 -7.91
N ALA A 77 6.80 16.44 -8.58
CA ALA A 77 7.67 17.02 -9.59
C ALA A 77 6.78 17.78 -10.58
N LYS A 78 7.24 18.91 -11.11
CA LYS A 78 6.46 19.62 -12.13
C LYS A 78 6.20 18.64 -13.29
N PRO A 79 5.07 18.76 -14.01
CA PRO A 79 4.77 17.90 -15.17
C PRO A 79 5.90 17.83 -16.22
N GLU A 80 6.82 18.81 -16.17
CA GLU A 80 7.96 19.01 -17.06
C GLU A 80 9.13 18.01 -16.81
N ASP A 81 9.13 17.28 -15.67
CA ASP A 81 10.17 16.33 -15.29
C ASP A 81 9.84 14.85 -15.66
N GLU A 82 8.62 14.57 -16.13
CA GLU A 82 8.18 13.19 -16.50
C GLU A 82 8.66 12.75 -17.90
N SER A 83 9.31 13.64 -18.66
CA SER A 83 9.77 13.39 -20.03
C SER A 83 11.29 13.13 -20.15
N ARG A 84 11.92 12.50 -19.17
CA ARG A 84 13.31 11.99 -19.27
C ARG A 84 13.40 10.50 -19.04
#